data_AF-A0A534MM32-F1
#
_entry.id   AF-A0A534MM32-F1
#
_cell.length_a   1.000
_cell.length_b   1.000
_cell.length_c   1.000
_cell.angle_alpha   90.00
_cell.angle_beta   90.00
_cell.angle_gamma   90.00
#
_symmetry.space_group_name_H-M   'P 1'
#
loop_
_entity.id
_entity.type
_entity.pdbx_description
1 polymer ?
#
loop_
_entity_poly.entity_id
_entity_poly.type
_entity_poly.pdbx_seq_one_letter_code
_entity_poly.pdbx_strand_id
1 'polypeptide(L)'
;MFETNGIDGRRDLARTMPRDSSSSRSLARVAGLILIFALGTPLLLSFIAAGAPSRTADFFEYNYNTYVAQGTDYYFGYSDKMISHARYTVQSVSGDLTTVRGLGSWTFDGSDGTHQSGVTDVTPAFSVSTRRYVSGIDVNASANATVWFWVSMPLAQGQTLRILDDVFMVISTDATVWNGIIPHRTVQLQASGTYTRDDAYGIFAATYTDRYYFDPDSGFVVAESYEERDTNPSASFRFRAEISLTASSYSVPFDLIPFALVDVGVPAAAVLAVAAAIRVRRGPSRLRIGSKDFPTDVRIRKAKSPADLVGLTSDGSPFFGPFLALLAERSVAEHDPVVLALADRTLVGLALFDQESAMGSLFASDDAVARVLMKRVKMKNFFADATIPSGLLRAKEIDRFAILQLRNPQPREYDSTLVRPMTADDLGAVVTIAQNTYRASARRFIASSFQGGDFGYVAVANSRVVGFGFATVVGTVARLHTLTVDAPYRAQGIGTQIMNARLSALAALGVERVILEISRKNVASMRVATRAGFVPFGETVYYSRSPEAAPAAQQRQT
;
A
#
# COMPACT_ATOMS: atom_id res chain seq x y z
N MET A 1 -23.59 -2.70 52.13
CA MET A 1 -24.74 -1.84 51.77
C MET A 1 -24.16 -0.47 51.43
N PHE A 2 -23.83 -0.27 50.14
CA PHE A 2 -24.36 0.79 49.26
C PHE A 2 -23.97 2.21 49.69
N GLU A 3 -22.96 2.83 49.05
CA GLU A 3 -23.05 3.77 47.89
C GLU A 3 -23.05 5.23 48.40
N THR A 4 -22.13 6.14 48.03
CA THR A 4 -22.12 6.94 46.77
C THR A 4 -21.02 8.02 46.84
N ASN A 5 -20.72 8.63 45.68
CA ASN A 5 -19.97 9.89 45.42
C ASN A 5 -18.44 9.77 45.37
N GLY A 6 -17.71 10.30 44.40
CA GLY A 6 -18.00 11.14 43.24
C GLY A 6 -16.63 11.54 42.68
N ILE A 7 -16.39 11.28 41.40
CA ILE A 7 -15.09 11.44 40.74
C ILE A 7 -14.99 12.86 40.19
N ASP A 8 -14.11 13.68 40.76
CA ASP A 8 -13.48 14.78 40.03
C ASP A 8 -12.06 15.00 40.56
N GLY A 9 -11.08 15.05 39.66
CA GLY A 9 -9.67 15.17 40.03
C GLY A 9 -8.69 14.51 39.06
N ARG A 10 -8.59 15.03 37.82
CA ARG A 10 -7.38 14.85 36.99
C ARG A 10 -7.04 16.12 36.23
N ARG A 11 -6.22 16.96 36.87
CA ARG A 11 -5.26 17.84 36.19
C ARG A 11 -3.85 17.43 36.64
N ASP A 12 -2.95 17.55 35.69
CA ASP A 12 -1.49 17.47 35.79
C ASP A 12 -0.88 16.08 36.00
N LEU A 13 -0.28 15.58 34.92
CA LEU A 13 1.10 15.07 34.85
C LEU A 13 1.36 14.58 33.41
N ALA A 14 1.60 15.53 32.50
CA ALA A 14 2.01 15.24 31.12
C ALA A 14 3.19 16.13 30.73
N ARG A 15 4.38 15.85 31.28
CA ARG A 15 5.67 16.34 30.76
C ARG A 15 6.77 15.40 31.24
N THR A 16 7.26 14.57 30.31
CA THR A 16 8.68 14.28 29.98
C THR A 16 8.80 12.89 29.37
N MET A 17 8.83 12.80 28.04
CA MET A 17 9.51 11.71 27.33
C MET A 17 10.15 12.28 26.04
N PRO A 18 11.43 12.00 25.78
CA PRO A 18 12.08 12.43 24.55
C PRO A 18 11.59 11.58 23.37
N ARG A 19 11.05 12.23 22.35
CA ARG A 19 10.70 11.63 21.06
C ARG A 19 11.97 11.46 20.24
N ASP A 20 12.55 10.26 20.32
CA ASP A 20 13.67 9.90 19.47
C ASP A 20 13.20 9.25 18.15
N SER A 21 13.98 9.56 17.13
CA SER A 21 13.68 9.43 15.71
C SER A 21 14.05 8.05 15.16
N SER A 22 13.10 7.31 14.57
CA SER A 22 13.41 6.03 13.92
C SER A 22 12.28 5.57 12.97
N SER A 23 12.16 6.19 11.80
CA SER A 23 11.18 5.80 10.77
C SER A 23 11.71 4.84 9.70
N SER A 24 12.98 4.39 9.78
CA SER A 24 13.50 3.33 8.89
C SER A 24 13.52 1.94 9.54
N ARG A 25 13.35 1.84 10.86
CA ARG A 25 13.23 0.55 11.56
C ARG A 25 11.80 -0.03 11.54
N SER A 26 10.80 0.74 11.09
CA SER A 26 9.40 0.31 11.18
C SER A 26 9.02 -0.75 10.15
N LEU A 27 9.57 -0.73 8.93
CA LEU A 27 9.26 -1.76 7.93
C LEU A 27 9.92 -3.12 8.26
N ALA A 28 11.14 -3.11 8.80
CA ALA A 28 11.81 -4.31 9.29
C ALA A 28 11.14 -4.84 10.58
N ARG A 29 10.65 -3.96 11.46
CA ARG A 29 9.87 -4.35 12.64
C ARG A 29 8.47 -4.86 12.31
N VAL A 30 7.80 -4.32 11.28
CA VAL A 30 6.50 -4.84 10.82
C VAL A 30 6.66 -6.19 10.15
N ALA A 31 7.71 -6.40 9.33
CA ALA A 31 8.06 -7.72 8.82
C ALA A 31 8.43 -8.70 9.93
N GLY A 32 9.20 -8.24 10.95
CA GLY A 32 9.54 -9.04 12.13
C GLY A 32 8.34 -9.35 13.03
N LEU A 33 7.37 -8.43 13.19
CA LEU A 33 6.17 -8.66 13.97
C LEU A 33 5.18 -9.59 13.28
N ILE A 34 5.08 -9.57 11.94
CA ILE A 34 4.29 -10.56 11.18
C ILE A 34 4.93 -11.95 11.31
N LEU A 35 6.27 -12.03 11.33
CA LEU A 35 6.97 -13.29 11.60
C LEU A 35 6.73 -13.79 13.04
N ILE A 36 6.75 -12.90 14.04
CA ILE A 36 6.53 -13.23 15.45
C ILE A 36 5.05 -13.58 15.73
N PHE A 37 4.08 -12.98 15.03
CA PHE A 37 2.66 -13.36 15.17
C PHE A 37 2.33 -14.68 14.45
N ALA A 38 3.04 -15.04 13.38
CA ALA A 38 2.95 -16.36 12.75
C ALA A 38 3.67 -17.47 13.55
N LEU A 39 4.66 -17.11 14.37
CA LEU A 39 5.38 -18.01 15.31
C LEU A 39 4.72 -18.10 16.70
N GLY A 40 3.55 -17.47 16.90
CA GLY A 40 2.86 -17.36 18.18
C GLY A 40 1.89 -18.49 18.51
N THR A 41 1.92 -19.61 17.79
CA THR A 41 1.29 -20.86 18.25
C THR A 41 2.29 -21.61 19.13
N PRO A 42 1.88 -22.13 20.29
CA PRO A 42 2.78 -22.94 21.11
C PRO A 42 3.17 -24.19 20.31
N LEU A 43 4.39 -24.19 19.77
CA LEU A 43 5.10 -25.36 19.27
C LEU A 43 5.32 -26.31 20.45
N LEU A 44 4.30 -27.10 20.77
CA LEU A 44 4.46 -28.29 21.59
C LEU A 44 5.14 -29.35 20.73
N LEU A 45 6.47 -29.30 20.72
CA LEU A 45 7.32 -30.39 20.26
C LEU A 45 7.15 -31.57 21.21
N SER A 46 6.12 -32.39 20.98
CA SER A 46 6.04 -33.69 21.63
C SER A 46 6.90 -34.65 20.83
N PHE A 47 8.10 -34.96 21.34
CA PHE A 47 8.84 -36.13 20.91
C PHE A 47 8.13 -37.37 21.47
N ILE A 48 7.45 -38.14 20.62
CA ILE A 48 6.97 -39.48 20.99
C ILE A 48 7.71 -40.49 20.12
N ALA A 49 8.19 -41.54 20.77
CA ALA A 49 8.88 -42.65 20.14
C ALA A 49 7.96 -43.40 19.16
N ALA A 50 8.56 -43.87 18.06
CA ALA A 50 7.94 -44.66 17.01
C ALA A 50 7.05 -45.81 17.53
N GLY A 51 5.90 -45.98 16.88
CA GLY A 51 5.08 -47.18 16.88
C GLY A 51 4.67 -47.69 18.26
N ALA A 52 4.21 -46.82 19.16
CA ALA A 52 3.56 -47.33 20.37
C ALA A 52 2.20 -47.94 19.98
N PRO A 53 1.87 -49.17 20.39
CA PRO A 53 0.52 -49.72 20.23
C PRO A 53 -0.50 -48.78 20.88
N SER A 54 -1.75 -48.82 20.40
CA SER A 54 -2.87 -48.08 20.96
C SER A 54 -2.82 -48.10 22.50
N ARG A 55 -2.93 -46.93 23.12
CA ARG A 55 -2.99 -46.80 24.57
C ARG A 55 -4.40 -46.47 24.98
N THR A 56 -4.82 -46.98 26.14
CA THR A 56 -6.07 -46.55 26.76
C THR A 56 -6.07 -45.01 26.89
N ALA A 57 -7.19 -44.40 26.50
CA ALA A 57 -7.40 -42.95 26.42
C ALA A 57 -6.75 -42.22 25.23
N ASP A 58 -6.07 -42.90 24.30
CA ASP A 58 -5.74 -42.28 23.02
C ASP A 58 -7.01 -41.82 22.30
N PHE A 59 -6.94 -40.65 21.66
CA PHE A 59 -8.10 -40.09 20.97
C PHE A 59 -7.70 -39.29 19.73
N PHE A 60 -8.67 -39.14 18.84
CA PHE A 60 -8.65 -38.13 17.79
C PHE A 60 -10.06 -37.59 17.55
N GLU A 61 -10.12 -36.32 17.20
CA GLU A 61 -11.32 -35.60 16.80
C GLU A 61 -11.16 -35.20 15.35
N TYR A 62 -12.18 -35.40 14.54
CA TYR A 62 -12.10 -35.16 13.10
C TYR A 62 -13.43 -34.67 12.55
N ASN A 63 -13.36 -33.94 11.45
CA ASN A 63 -14.50 -33.74 10.58
C ASN A 63 -14.47 -34.79 9.48
N TYR A 64 -15.63 -35.37 9.16
CA TYR A 64 -15.82 -36.17 7.97
C TYR A 64 -16.93 -35.55 7.12
N ASN A 65 -16.53 -34.95 6.01
CA ASN A 65 -17.43 -34.17 5.18
C ASN A 65 -17.56 -34.85 3.82
N THR A 66 -18.79 -34.98 3.33
CA THR A 66 -19.05 -35.54 2.01
C THR A 66 -19.80 -34.54 1.14
N TYR A 67 -19.54 -34.58 -0.15
CA TYR A 67 -20.10 -33.68 -1.13
C TYR A 67 -20.45 -34.43 -2.42
N VAL A 68 -21.70 -34.33 -2.85
CA VAL A 68 -22.10 -34.68 -4.23
C VAL A 68 -22.29 -33.38 -4.98
N ALA A 69 -21.70 -33.27 -6.16
CA ALA A 69 -21.89 -32.11 -7.03
C ALA A 69 -21.66 -32.49 -8.49
N GLN A 70 -21.73 -31.48 -9.37
CA GLN A 70 -21.44 -31.61 -10.80
C GLN A 70 -22.37 -32.60 -11.53
N GLY A 71 -23.62 -32.70 -11.05
CA GLY A 71 -24.69 -33.38 -11.76
C GLY A 71 -24.87 -32.83 -13.19
N THR A 72 -24.97 -33.72 -14.17
CA THR A 72 -25.28 -33.34 -15.57
C THR A 72 -26.70 -33.71 -15.97
N ASP A 73 -27.19 -33.11 -17.06
CA ASP A 73 -28.49 -33.39 -17.67
C ASP A 73 -29.66 -33.28 -16.68
N TYR A 74 -30.37 -34.37 -16.40
CA TYR A 74 -31.50 -34.39 -15.46
C TYR A 74 -31.12 -34.01 -14.04
N TYR A 75 -29.84 -34.09 -13.70
CA TYR A 75 -29.30 -33.75 -12.38
C TYR A 75 -28.51 -32.44 -12.40
N PHE A 76 -28.68 -31.62 -13.44
CA PHE A 76 -28.01 -30.32 -13.51
C PHE A 76 -28.39 -29.45 -12.29
N GLY A 77 -27.36 -29.03 -11.55
CA GLY A 77 -27.53 -28.23 -10.33
C GLY A 77 -27.78 -29.04 -9.05
N TYR A 78 -27.89 -30.36 -9.14
CA TYR A 78 -27.99 -31.21 -7.97
C TYR A 78 -26.71 -31.17 -7.12
N SER A 79 -26.88 -31.05 -5.82
CA SER A 79 -25.80 -31.14 -4.84
C SER A 79 -26.28 -31.66 -3.50
N ASP A 80 -25.44 -32.49 -2.87
CA ASP A 80 -25.61 -32.92 -1.48
C ASP A 80 -24.38 -32.55 -0.67
N LYS A 81 -24.61 -32.27 0.62
CA LYS A 81 -23.55 -31.94 1.56
C LYS A 81 -23.84 -32.59 2.90
N MET A 82 -22.92 -33.43 3.36
CA MET A 82 -22.88 -33.89 4.74
C MET A 82 -21.71 -33.25 5.46
N ILE A 83 -21.96 -32.67 6.63
CA ILE A 83 -20.93 -32.18 7.54
C ILE A 83 -21.03 -32.98 8.81
N SER A 84 -19.92 -33.54 9.28
CA SER A 84 -19.89 -34.25 10.55
C SER A 84 -18.66 -33.87 11.37
N HIS A 85 -18.80 -34.06 12.68
CA HIS A 85 -17.72 -33.92 13.64
C HIS A 85 -17.82 -35.05 14.65
N ALA A 86 -16.74 -35.79 14.85
CA ALA A 86 -16.71 -36.95 15.73
C ALA A 86 -15.41 -37.05 16.51
N ARG A 87 -15.48 -37.69 17.68
CA ARG A 87 -14.36 -38.04 18.53
C ARG A 87 -14.28 -39.55 18.68
N TYR A 88 -13.11 -40.10 18.39
CA TYR A 88 -12.78 -41.50 18.67
C TYR A 88 -11.90 -41.55 19.90
N THR A 89 -12.23 -42.40 20.86
CA THR A 89 -11.45 -42.58 22.09
C THR A 89 -11.27 -44.08 22.37
N VAL A 90 -10.00 -44.50 22.50
CA VAL A 90 -9.64 -45.88 22.87
C VAL A 90 -10.08 -46.15 24.31
N GLN A 91 -11.06 -47.03 24.47
CA GLN A 91 -11.65 -47.39 25.77
C GLN A 91 -10.81 -48.42 26.52
N SER A 92 -10.31 -49.44 25.81
CA SER A 92 -9.55 -50.53 26.42
C SER A 92 -8.63 -51.20 25.41
N VAL A 93 -7.50 -51.70 25.89
CA VAL A 93 -6.53 -52.48 25.12
C VAL A 93 -6.19 -53.72 25.94
N SER A 94 -6.48 -54.90 25.40
CA SER A 94 -6.28 -56.18 26.09
C SER A 94 -5.75 -57.23 25.12
N GLY A 95 -4.43 -57.46 25.18
CA GLY A 95 -3.75 -58.37 24.25
C GLY A 95 -3.89 -57.87 22.80
N ASP A 96 -4.48 -58.70 21.95
CA ASP A 96 -4.73 -58.36 20.54
C ASP A 96 -6.00 -57.52 20.32
N LEU A 97 -6.83 -57.30 21.34
CA LEU A 97 -8.12 -56.63 21.19
C LEU A 97 -8.05 -55.17 21.66
N THR A 98 -8.44 -54.24 20.78
CA THR A 98 -8.65 -52.82 21.12
C THR A 98 -10.11 -52.44 20.91
N THR A 99 -10.70 -51.75 21.89
CA THR A 99 -12.07 -51.21 21.82
C THR A 99 -12.02 -49.69 21.73
N VAL A 100 -12.76 -49.11 20.80
CA VAL A 100 -12.81 -47.66 20.54
C VAL A 100 -14.26 -47.22 20.61
N ARG A 101 -14.54 -46.10 21.27
CA ARG A 101 -15.84 -45.44 21.19
C ARG A 101 -15.76 -44.26 20.24
N GLY A 102 -16.59 -44.27 19.21
CA GLY A 102 -16.81 -43.15 18.29
C GLY A 102 -18.10 -42.43 18.65
N LEU A 103 -17.99 -41.17 19.05
CA LEU A 103 -19.14 -40.31 19.36
C LEU A 103 -19.08 -39.05 18.49
N GLY A 104 -20.13 -38.76 17.75
CA GLY A 104 -20.16 -37.58 16.88
C GLY A 104 -21.56 -37.16 16.46
N SER A 105 -21.63 -36.06 15.74
CA SER A 105 -22.87 -35.52 15.17
C SER A 105 -22.67 -35.18 13.71
N TRP A 106 -23.76 -35.24 12.94
CA TRP A 106 -23.75 -34.91 11.52
C TRP A 106 -25.01 -34.17 11.10
N THR A 107 -24.88 -33.39 10.03
CA THR A 107 -25.97 -32.72 9.31
C THR A 107 -25.86 -33.04 7.82
N PHE A 108 -26.99 -33.26 7.17
CA PHE A 108 -27.10 -33.49 5.74
C PHE A 108 -28.05 -32.45 5.14
N ASP A 109 -27.61 -31.83 4.04
CA ASP A 109 -28.37 -30.87 3.27
C ASP A 109 -28.32 -31.25 1.78
N GLY A 110 -29.49 -31.51 1.20
CA GLY A 110 -29.69 -31.80 -0.22
C GLY A 110 -30.32 -30.60 -0.95
N SER A 111 -29.90 -30.39 -2.20
CA SER A 111 -30.48 -29.36 -3.08
C SER A 111 -31.96 -29.59 -3.43
N ASP A 112 -32.45 -30.80 -3.18
CA ASP A 112 -33.85 -31.21 -3.31
C ASP A 112 -34.74 -30.75 -2.14
N GLY A 113 -34.16 -30.08 -1.14
CA GLY A 113 -34.84 -29.62 0.08
C GLY A 113 -34.79 -30.63 1.23
N THR A 114 -34.06 -31.74 1.07
CA THR A 114 -33.84 -32.69 2.15
C THR A 114 -32.90 -32.12 3.21
N HIS A 115 -33.34 -32.09 4.46
CA HIS A 115 -32.54 -31.67 5.60
C HIS A 115 -32.63 -32.72 6.72
N GLN A 116 -31.49 -33.27 7.11
CA GLN A 116 -31.40 -34.29 8.16
C GLN A 116 -30.26 -33.98 9.12
N SER A 117 -30.35 -34.49 10.35
CA SER A 117 -29.27 -34.44 11.32
C SER A 117 -29.35 -35.62 12.26
N GLY A 118 -28.23 -35.96 12.87
CA GLY A 118 -28.16 -37.11 13.76
C GLY A 118 -26.91 -37.12 14.63
N VAL A 119 -26.89 -38.11 15.52
CA VAL A 119 -25.77 -38.43 16.40
C VAL A 119 -25.37 -39.87 16.14
N THR A 120 -24.06 -40.12 16.13
CA THR A 120 -23.47 -41.45 16.02
C THR A 120 -22.79 -41.76 17.35
N ASP A 121 -23.13 -42.90 17.96
CA ASP A 121 -22.46 -43.44 19.14
C ASP A 121 -22.23 -44.94 18.94
N VAL A 122 -21.01 -45.29 18.57
CA VAL A 122 -20.59 -46.65 18.20
C VAL A 122 -19.41 -47.07 19.04
N THR A 123 -19.32 -48.36 19.38
CA THR A 123 -18.19 -48.89 20.15
C THR A 123 -17.59 -50.14 19.48
N PRO A 124 -16.95 -50.00 18.31
CA PRO A 124 -16.30 -51.13 17.65
C PRO A 124 -15.09 -51.64 18.44
N ALA A 125 -14.79 -52.93 18.25
CA ALA A 125 -13.54 -53.54 18.68
C ALA A 125 -12.83 -54.16 17.48
N PHE A 126 -11.50 -54.10 17.46
CA PHE A 126 -10.67 -54.60 16.38
C PHE A 126 -9.43 -55.34 16.90
N SER A 127 -8.90 -56.24 16.07
CA SER A 127 -7.66 -56.97 16.31
C SER A 127 -6.47 -56.11 15.89
N VAL A 128 -5.49 -55.89 16.76
CA VAL A 128 -4.30 -55.06 16.48
C VAL A 128 -3.40 -55.75 15.44
N SER A 129 -3.24 -57.07 15.52
CA SER A 129 -2.40 -57.87 14.62
C SER A 129 -2.99 -57.97 13.21
N THR A 130 -4.30 -58.15 13.07
CA THR A 130 -4.96 -58.31 11.77
C THR A 130 -5.62 -57.04 11.24
N ARG A 131 -5.76 -56.02 12.10
CA ARG A 131 -6.53 -54.78 11.87
C ARG A 131 -8.02 -54.98 11.60
N ARG A 132 -8.54 -56.21 11.68
CA ARG A 132 -9.95 -56.50 11.37
C ARG A 132 -10.86 -56.10 12.50
N TYR A 133 -12.05 -55.62 12.16
CA TYR A 133 -13.14 -55.51 13.12
C TYR A 133 -13.48 -56.89 13.68
N VAL A 134 -13.63 -56.98 15.01
CA VAL A 134 -13.96 -58.19 15.76
C VAL A 134 -15.41 -58.13 16.26
N SER A 135 -15.88 -56.95 16.66
CA SER A 135 -17.27 -56.72 17.06
C SER A 135 -17.70 -55.29 16.81
N GLY A 136 -18.90 -55.10 16.27
CA GLY A 136 -19.36 -53.78 15.83
C GLY A 136 -18.57 -53.26 14.63
N ILE A 137 -19.16 -52.29 13.93
CA ILE A 137 -18.50 -51.56 12.85
C ILE A 137 -19.08 -50.15 12.83
N ASP A 138 -18.22 -49.17 12.59
CA ASP A 138 -18.53 -47.74 12.61
C ASP A 138 -18.85 -47.16 11.23
N VAL A 139 -18.62 -47.96 10.18
CA VAL A 139 -18.84 -47.60 8.78
C VAL A 139 -19.57 -48.72 8.05
N ASN A 140 -20.15 -48.41 6.88
CA ASN A 140 -20.75 -49.42 6.02
C ASN A 140 -19.66 -50.17 5.24
N ALA A 141 -19.21 -51.31 5.76
CA ALA A 141 -18.18 -52.15 5.16
C ALA A 141 -18.43 -53.65 5.41
N SER A 142 -17.69 -54.52 4.73
CA SER A 142 -17.88 -55.97 4.84
C SER A 142 -17.51 -56.50 6.24
N ALA A 143 -18.00 -57.70 6.56
CA ALA A 143 -17.71 -58.37 7.84
C ALA A 143 -16.20 -58.65 8.06
N ASN A 144 -15.37 -58.59 7.02
CA ASN A 144 -13.92 -58.80 7.10
C ASN A 144 -13.11 -57.52 6.92
N ALA A 145 -13.75 -56.35 6.99
CA ALA A 145 -13.12 -55.06 6.84
C ALA A 145 -12.05 -54.79 7.90
N THR A 146 -11.06 -53.99 7.51
CA THR A 146 -9.98 -53.53 8.40
C THR A 146 -10.22 -52.09 8.85
N VAL A 147 -9.75 -51.70 10.02
CA VAL A 147 -9.95 -50.33 10.54
C VAL A 147 -9.34 -49.28 9.62
N TRP A 148 -10.07 -48.18 9.43
CA TRP A 148 -9.66 -47.05 8.57
C TRP A 148 -8.75 -46.05 9.29
N PHE A 149 -8.90 -45.91 10.60
CA PHE A 149 -8.25 -44.86 11.37
C PHE A 149 -6.86 -45.22 11.90
N TRP A 150 -6.40 -46.46 11.76
CA TRP A 150 -5.10 -46.90 12.30
C TRP A 150 -4.40 -47.95 11.43
N VAL A 151 -3.08 -47.79 11.28
CA VAL A 151 -2.16 -48.73 10.60
C VAL A 151 -0.93 -49.00 11.46
N SER A 152 -0.32 -50.18 11.31
CA SER A 152 0.94 -50.50 12.00
C SER A 152 2.13 -49.84 11.30
N MET A 153 2.92 -49.06 12.05
CA MET A 153 4.16 -48.43 11.59
C MET A 153 5.39 -49.22 12.03
N PRO A 154 6.55 -49.12 11.33
CA PRO A 154 6.77 -48.35 10.10
C PRO A 154 6.25 -49.06 8.85
N LEU A 155 5.85 -48.28 7.84
CA LEU A 155 5.49 -48.76 6.51
C LEU A 155 6.61 -48.47 5.50
N ALA A 156 6.77 -49.34 4.50
CA ALA A 156 7.71 -49.15 3.40
C ALA A 156 7.00 -48.66 2.13
N GLN A 157 7.67 -47.81 1.35
CA GLN A 157 7.15 -47.38 0.05
C GLN A 157 6.92 -48.61 -0.87
N GLY A 158 5.75 -48.66 -1.53
CA GLY A 158 5.32 -49.79 -2.35
C GLY A 158 4.69 -50.95 -1.57
N GLN A 159 4.71 -50.93 -0.23
CA GLN A 159 3.97 -51.90 0.58
C GLN A 159 2.46 -51.76 0.34
N THR A 160 1.74 -52.87 0.35
CA THR A 160 0.28 -52.89 0.28
C THR A 160 -0.35 -53.35 1.60
N LEU A 161 -1.49 -52.76 1.93
CA LEU A 161 -2.29 -53.10 3.12
C LEU A 161 -3.75 -52.79 2.86
N ARG A 162 -4.64 -53.47 3.56
CA ARG A 162 -6.08 -53.17 3.47
C ARG A 162 -6.47 -52.02 4.40
N ILE A 163 -7.36 -51.17 3.93
CA ILE A 163 -8.13 -50.20 4.72
C ILE A 163 -9.58 -50.41 4.32
N LEU A 164 -10.44 -50.67 5.31
CA LEU A 164 -11.79 -51.17 5.07
C LEU A 164 -11.75 -52.41 4.17
N ASP A 165 -12.43 -52.34 3.03
CA ASP A 165 -12.54 -53.41 2.04
C ASP A 165 -11.51 -53.32 0.91
N ASP A 166 -10.76 -52.22 0.81
CA ASP A 166 -9.89 -51.96 -0.34
C ASP A 166 -8.40 -52.17 -0.03
N VAL A 167 -7.59 -52.34 -1.07
CA VAL A 167 -6.13 -52.55 -1.00
C VAL A 167 -5.41 -51.25 -1.37
N PHE A 168 -4.77 -50.65 -0.37
CA PHE A 168 -3.98 -49.43 -0.53
C PHE A 168 -2.51 -49.76 -0.73
N MET A 169 -1.83 -48.92 -1.51
CA MET A 169 -0.39 -48.93 -1.70
C MET A 169 0.24 -47.70 -1.05
N VAL A 170 1.35 -47.88 -0.35
CA VAL A 170 2.13 -46.78 0.23
C VAL A 170 2.87 -46.05 -0.89
N ILE A 171 2.43 -44.81 -1.18
CA ILE A 171 2.98 -43.98 -2.24
C ILE A 171 4.20 -43.21 -1.77
N SER A 172 4.17 -42.70 -0.55
CA SER A 172 5.25 -41.92 0.05
C SER A 172 5.27 -42.12 1.57
N THR A 173 6.46 -42.21 2.15
CA THR A 173 6.67 -42.21 3.61
C THR A 173 7.00 -40.81 4.15
N ASP A 174 7.01 -39.81 3.26
CA ASP A 174 7.38 -38.43 3.55
C ASP A 174 6.48 -37.46 2.76
N ALA A 175 5.17 -37.64 2.86
CA ALA A 175 4.19 -36.80 2.20
C ALA A 175 3.77 -35.63 3.09
N THR A 176 3.71 -34.44 2.50
CA THR A 176 3.11 -33.28 3.17
C THR A 176 1.61 -33.26 2.94
N VAL A 177 0.82 -33.18 4.02
CA VAL A 177 -0.61 -32.85 3.95
C VAL A 177 -0.89 -31.54 4.67
N TRP A 178 -1.71 -30.68 4.06
CA TRP A 178 -2.14 -29.43 4.67
C TRP A 178 -3.42 -29.66 5.44
N ASN A 179 -3.38 -29.45 6.76
CA ASN A 179 -4.57 -29.35 7.57
C ASN A 179 -4.83 -27.87 7.89
N GLY A 180 -5.70 -27.25 7.10
CA GLY A 180 -5.85 -25.79 7.09
C GLY A 180 -4.56 -25.11 6.64
N ILE A 181 -3.94 -24.32 7.53
CA ILE A 181 -2.69 -23.58 7.29
C ILE A 181 -1.48 -24.19 8.00
N ILE A 182 -1.56 -25.45 8.43
CA ILE A 182 -0.45 -26.14 9.07
C ILE A 182 -0.12 -27.39 8.24
N PRO A 183 1.11 -27.50 7.70
CA PRO A 183 1.53 -28.67 6.97
C PRO A 183 2.05 -29.73 7.93
N HIS A 184 1.70 -30.96 7.63
CA HIS A 184 2.06 -32.12 8.42
C HIS A 184 2.80 -33.14 7.56
N ARG A 185 3.85 -33.71 8.13
CA ARG A 185 4.60 -34.81 7.53
C ARG A 185 3.89 -36.13 7.84
N THR A 186 3.60 -36.90 6.80
CA THR A 186 2.73 -38.08 6.87
C THR A 186 3.22 -39.20 5.96
N VAL A 187 2.68 -40.40 6.18
CA VAL A 187 2.75 -41.51 5.23
C VAL A 187 1.50 -41.50 4.37
N GLN A 188 1.66 -41.36 3.06
CA GLN A 188 0.55 -41.35 2.11
C GLN A 188 0.31 -42.74 1.54
N LEU A 189 -0.92 -43.20 1.64
CA LEU A 189 -1.44 -44.40 1.02
C LEU A 189 -2.45 -43.99 -0.06
N GLN A 190 -2.49 -44.74 -1.16
CA GLN A 190 -3.47 -44.50 -2.21
C GLN A 190 -4.07 -45.82 -2.71
N ALA A 191 -5.38 -45.79 -2.96
CA ALA A 191 -6.10 -46.80 -3.72
C ALA A 191 -6.87 -46.13 -4.85
N SER A 192 -7.16 -46.87 -5.91
CA SER A 192 -7.93 -46.39 -7.05
C SER A 192 -8.58 -47.59 -7.72
N GLY A 193 -9.83 -47.44 -8.12
CA GLY A 193 -10.58 -48.55 -8.69
C GLY A 193 -11.80 -48.08 -9.47
N THR A 194 -12.49 -49.08 -10.03
CA THR A 194 -13.78 -48.89 -10.68
C THR A 194 -14.77 -49.92 -10.17
N TYR A 195 -16.02 -49.53 -10.06
CA TYR A 195 -17.11 -50.44 -9.71
C TYR A 195 -18.42 -49.97 -10.36
N THR A 196 -19.41 -50.86 -10.37
CA THR A 196 -20.76 -50.54 -10.83
C THR A 196 -21.61 -50.21 -9.62
N ARG A 197 -22.15 -48.99 -9.56
CA ARG A 197 -23.15 -48.57 -8.59
C ARG A 197 -24.53 -48.79 -9.19
N ASP A 198 -25.39 -49.54 -8.51
CA ASP A 198 -26.77 -49.81 -8.93
C ASP A 198 -27.70 -49.45 -7.77
N ASP A 199 -28.38 -48.32 -7.89
CA ASP A 199 -29.31 -47.82 -6.89
C ASP A 199 -30.52 -47.12 -7.51
N ALA A 200 -31.32 -46.46 -6.66
CA ALA A 200 -32.56 -45.81 -7.06
C ALA A 200 -32.39 -44.72 -8.15
N TYR A 201 -31.17 -44.23 -8.37
CA TYR A 201 -30.86 -43.20 -9.36
C TYR A 201 -30.33 -43.78 -10.68
N GLY A 202 -30.13 -45.09 -10.75
CA GLY A 202 -29.74 -45.84 -11.94
C GLY A 202 -28.42 -46.60 -11.78
N ILE A 203 -27.98 -47.18 -12.90
CA ILE A 203 -26.71 -47.90 -12.98
C ILE A 203 -25.62 -46.93 -13.44
N PHE A 204 -24.60 -46.72 -12.61
CA PHE A 204 -23.45 -45.86 -12.87
C PHE A 204 -22.16 -46.67 -12.89
N ALA A 205 -21.26 -46.30 -13.82
CA ALA A 205 -19.87 -46.69 -13.73
C ALA A 205 -19.13 -45.66 -12.86
N ALA A 206 -18.69 -46.12 -11.69
CA ALA A 206 -17.95 -45.34 -10.71
C ALA A 206 -16.45 -45.54 -10.92
N THR A 207 -15.67 -44.46 -10.90
CA THR A 207 -14.20 -44.48 -10.85
C THR A 207 -13.75 -43.64 -9.67
N TYR A 208 -12.95 -44.20 -8.77
CA TYR A 208 -12.51 -43.50 -7.57
C TYR A 208 -11.00 -43.46 -7.40
N THR A 209 -10.55 -42.50 -6.62
CA THR A 209 -9.20 -42.41 -6.07
C THR A 209 -9.32 -42.00 -4.62
N ASP A 210 -8.75 -42.81 -3.74
CA ASP A 210 -8.73 -42.58 -2.31
C ASP A 210 -7.29 -42.38 -1.83
N ARG A 211 -7.09 -41.38 -0.97
CA ARG A 211 -5.78 -41.05 -0.39
C ARG A 211 -5.93 -40.90 1.12
N TYR A 212 -5.27 -41.79 1.84
CA TYR A 212 -5.11 -41.69 3.28
C TYR A 212 -3.74 -41.12 3.63
N TYR A 213 -3.70 -40.31 4.68
CA TYR A 213 -2.49 -39.79 5.29
C TYR A 213 -2.46 -40.25 6.75
N PHE A 214 -1.41 -40.97 7.12
CA PHE A 214 -1.21 -41.46 8.48
C PHE A 214 -0.02 -40.79 9.14
N ASP A 215 -0.12 -40.62 10.44
CA ASP A 215 0.96 -40.15 11.29
C ASP A 215 2.09 -41.20 11.31
N PRO A 216 3.35 -40.85 10.95
CA PRO A 216 4.43 -41.81 10.82
C PRO A 216 4.85 -42.43 12.16
N ASP A 217 4.54 -41.77 13.28
CA ASP A 217 4.95 -42.21 14.62
C ASP A 217 3.87 -43.11 15.27
N SER A 218 2.60 -42.70 15.26
CA SER A 218 1.51 -43.43 15.93
C SER A 218 0.70 -44.34 15.01
N GLY A 219 0.74 -44.10 13.69
CA GLY A 219 -0.06 -44.82 12.71
C GLY A 219 -1.54 -44.44 12.67
N PHE A 220 -1.97 -43.42 13.42
CA PHE A 220 -3.34 -42.90 13.35
C PHE A 220 -3.54 -41.98 12.14
N VAL A 221 -4.79 -41.91 11.67
CA VAL A 221 -5.21 -41.08 10.52
C VAL A 221 -5.05 -39.59 10.79
N VAL A 222 -4.44 -38.89 9.85
CA VAL A 222 -4.28 -37.42 9.86
C VAL A 222 -5.28 -36.77 8.92
N ALA A 223 -5.48 -37.36 7.75
CA ALA A 223 -6.41 -36.86 6.75
C ALA A 223 -6.80 -37.97 5.75
N GLU A 224 -7.91 -37.75 5.06
CA GLU A 224 -8.35 -38.53 3.90
C GLU A 224 -8.81 -37.56 2.80
N SER A 225 -8.56 -37.94 1.56
CA SER A 225 -9.11 -37.29 0.37
C SER A 225 -9.61 -38.36 -0.60
N TYR A 226 -10.91 -38.61 -0.56
CA TYR A 226 -11.62 -39.46 -1.50
C TYR A 226 -12.25 -38.63 -2.63
N GLU A 227 -12.04 -39.05 -3.86
CA GLU A 227 -12.75 -38.51 -5.03
C GLU A 227 -13.26 -39.64 -5.91
N GLU A 228 -14.54 -39.57 -6.26
CA GLU A 228 -15.22 -40.50 -7.14
C GLU A 228 -15.97 -39.75 -8.24
N ARG A 229 -15.96 -40.36 -9.43
CA ARG A 229 -16.77 -39.93 -10.56
C ARG A 229 -17.69 -41.05 -10.99
N ASP A 230 -18.97 -40.76 -10.94
CA ASP A 230 -20.03 -41.63 -11.43
C ASP A 230 -20.48 -41.17 -12.79
N THR A 231 -20.58 -42.10 -13.74
CA THR A 231 -21.04 -41.78 -15.09
C THR A 231 -21.99 -42.84 -15.62
N ASN A 232 -23.03 -42.39 -16.31
CA ASN A 232 -23.86 -43.22 -17.17
C ASN A 232 -24.24 -42.41 -18.44
N PRO A 233 -24.98 -42.98 -19.41
CA PRO A 233 -25.32 -42.28 -20.64
C PRO A 233 -26.19 -41.00 -20.48
N SER A 234 -26.76 -40.75 -19.30
CA SER A 234 -27.76 -39.70 -19.08
C SER A 234 -27.45 -38.78 -17.90
N ALA A 235 -26.35 -39.01 -17.17
CA ALA A 235 -25.96 -38.25 -16.00
C ALA A 235 -24.51 -38.58 -15.60
N SER A 236 -23.89 -37.62 -14.91
CA SER A 236 -22.63 -37.84 -14.19
C SER A 236 -22.63 -37.08 -12.88
N PHE A 237 -21.86 -37.56 -11.91
CA PHE A 237 -21.68 -36.93 -10.61
C PHE A 237 -20.22 -36.96 -10.19
N ARG A 238 -19.85 -36.01 -9.34
CA ARG A 238 -18.61 -36.05 -8.59
C ARG A 238 -18.94 -36.15 -7.11
N PHE A 239 -18.55 -37.27 -6.51
CA PHE A 239 -18.58 -37.47 -5.08
C PHE A 239 -17.19 -37.20 -4.48
N ARG A 240 -17.16 -36.51 -3.34
CA ARG A 240 -15.93 -36.29 -2.57
C ARG A 240 -16.21 -36.58 -1.11
N ALA A 241 -15.24 -37.18 -0.44
CA ALA A 241 -15.22 -37.31 1.00
C ALA A 241 -13.86 -36.89 1.55
N GLU A 242 -13.87 -36.16 2.66
CA GLU A 242 -12.68 -35.57 3.25
C GLU A 242 -12.68 -35.80 4.76
N ILE A 243 -11.60 -36.37 5.28
CA ILE A 243 -11.31 -36.42 6.71
C ILE A 243 -10.28 -35.36 7.02
N SER A 244 -10.58 -34.52 8.01
CA SER A 244 -9.65 -33.53 8.55
C SER A 244 -9.58 -33.64 10.06
N LEU A 245 -8.37 -33.83 10.57
CA LEU A 245 -8.11 -33.87 12.00
C LEU A 245 -8.35 -32.50 12.64
N THR A 246 -8.95 -32.46 13.81
CA THR A 246 -9.23 -31.22 14.57
C THR A 246 -8.55 -31.21 15.93
N ALA A 247 -8.38 -32.38 16.55
CA ALA A 247 -7.56 -32.60 17.74
C ALA A 247 -7.09 -34.05 17.81
N SER A 248 -6.00 -34.33 18.52
CA SER A 248 -5.48 -35.68 18.73
C SER A 248 -4.65 -35.79 20.01
N SER A 249 -4.53 -37.01 20.56
CA SER A 249 -3.57 -37.33 21.62
C SER A 249 -2.15 -37.53 21.09
N TYR A 250 -2.00 -37.91 19.81
CA TYR A 250 -0.72 -38.00 19.12
C TYR A 250 -0.35 -36.67 18.47
N SER A 251 0.94 -36.40 18.36
CA SER A 251 1.45 -35.18 17.75
C SER A 251 1.82 -35.45 16.30
N VAL A 252 1.09 -34.86 15.36
CA VAL A 252 1.38 -35.00 13.93
C VAL A 252 2.58 -34.11 13.58
N PRO A 253 3.71 -34.66 13.09
CA PRO A 253 4.93 -33.89 12.84
C PRO A 253 4.69 -32.72 11.89
N PHE A 254 5.15 -31.54 12.29
CA PHE A 254 5.07 -30.32 11.47
C PHE A 254 6.10 -30.35 10.34
N ASP A 255 5.68 -30.00 9.13
CA ASP A 255 6.57 -29.94 7.96
C ASP A 255 7.13 -28.53 7.75
N LEU A 256 8.31 -28.28 8.31
CA LEU A 256 8.94 -26.96 8.33
C LEU A 256 9.29 -26.43 6.92
N ILE A 257 9.65 -27.31 5.99
CA ILE A 257 10.16 -26.89 4.67
C ILE A 257 9.03 -26.30 3.81
N PRO A 258 7.89 -26.98 3.58
CA PRO A 258 6.74 -26.41 2.89
C PRO A 258 6.20 -25.16 3.58
N PHE A 259 6.13 -25.14 4.91
CA PHE A 259 5.69 -23.94 5.65
C PHE A 259 6.60 -22.73 5.38
N ALA A 260 7.91 -22.90 5.47
CA ALA A 260 8.86 -21.83 5.23
C ALA A 260 8.80 -21.31 3.79
N LEU A 261 8.59 -22.18 2.81
CA LEU A 261 8.51 -21.81 1.40
C LEU A 261 7.18 -21.14 1.05
N VAL A 262 6.06 -21.70 1.50
CA VAL A 262 4.71 -21.28 1.09
C VAL A 262 4.22 -20.14 1.99
N ASP A 263 4.09 -20.35 3.29
CA ASP A 263 3.46 -19.37 4.19
C ASP A 263 4.38 -18.21 4.57
N VAL A 264 5.69 -18.39 4.52
CA VAL A 264 6.66 -17.31 4.79
C VAL A 264 7.26 -16.76 3.49
N GLY A 265 7.75 -17.64 2.62
CA GLY A 265 8.47 -17.27 1.41
C GLY A 265 7.63 -16.47 0.40
N VAL A 266 6.43 -16.95 0.07
CA VAL A 266 5.56 -16.29 -0.91
C VAL A 266 5.12 -14.90 -0.45
N PRO A 267 4.60 -14.71 0.79
CA PRO A 267 4.26 -13.36 1.26
C PRO A 267 5.46 -12.42 1.33
N ALA A 268 6.63 -12.90 1.76
CA ALA A 268 7.85 -12.10 1.79
C ALA A 268 8.27 -11.62 0.39
N ALA A 269 8.23 -12.51 -0.61
CA ALA A 269 8.51 -12.17 -2.00
C ALA A 269 7.52 -11.12 -2.54
N ALA A 270 6.23 -11.25 -2.23
CA ALA A 270 5.21 -10.28 -2.63
C ALA A 270 5.48 -8.89 -2.02
N VAL A 271 5.83 -8.82 -0.72
CA VAL A 271 6.19 -7.57 -0.05
C VAL A 271 7.42 -6.93 -0.68
N LEU A 272 8.45 -7.72 -1.00
CA LEU A 272 9.66 -7.23 -1.67
C LEU A 272 9.38 -6.70 -3.07
N ALA A 273 8.52 -7.38 -3.85
CA ALA A 273 8.10 -6.92 -5.17
C ALA A 273 7.36 -5.57 -5.09
N VAL A 274 6.44 -5.42 -4.14
CA VAL A 274 5.73 -4.15 -3.90
C VAL A 274 6.70 -3.05 -3.48
N ALA A 275 7.62 -3.33 -2.56
CA ALA A 275 8.64 -2.37 -2.12
C ALA A 275 9.55 -1.94 -3.28
N ALA A 276 9.97 -2.87 -4.14
CA ALA A 276 10.76 -2.60 -5.34
C ALA A 276 9.98 -1.74 -6.35
N ALA A 277 8.72 -2.07 -6.62
CA ALA A 277 7.86 -1.29 -7.51
C ALA A 277 7.66 0.16 -7.00
N ILE A 278 7.44 0.33 -5.70
CA ILE A 278 7.36 1.66 -5.07
C ILE A 278 8.68 2.42 -5.23
N ARG A 279 9.82 1.76 -5.01
CA ARG A 279 11.16 2.36 -5.16
C ARG A 279 11.45 2.80 -6.59
N VAL A 280 11.10 1.99 -7.59
CA VAL A 280 11.25 2.32 -9.02
C VAL A 280 10.39 3.53 -9.38
N ARG A 281 9.12 3.53 -8.94
CA ARG A 281 8.13 4.57 -9.26
C ARG A 281 8.43 5.90 -8.57
N ARG A 282 8.76 5.90 -7.27
CA ARG A 282 8.97 7.13 -6.48
C ARG A 282 10.44 7.58 -6.43
N GLY A 283 11.38 6.75 -6.85
CA GLY A 283 12.81 6.96 -6.63
C GLY A 283 13.22 6.70 -5.18
N PRO A 284 14.54 6.75 -4.87
CA PRO A 284 15.02 6.58 -3.50
C PRO A 284 14.59 7.76 -2.60
N SER A 285 14.56 7.56 -1.28
CA SER A 285 14.35 8.62 -0.28
C SER A 285 15.66 9.23 0.21
N ARG A 286 16.79 8.65 -0.16
CA ARG A 286 18.14 9.13 0.13
C ARG A 286 18.99 9.03 -1.14
N LEU A 287 19.77 10.06 -1.38
CA LEU A 287 20.70 10.17 -2.51
C LEU A 287 22.06 10.57 -1.95
N ARG A 288 23.12 10.19 -2.64
CA ARG A 288 24.48 10.66 -2.37
C ARG A 288 24.93 11.41 -3.62
N ILE A 289 25.17 12.70 -3.49
CA ILE A 289 25.60 13.60 -4.58
C ILE A 289 27.02 14.10 -4.31
N GLY A 290 27.62 14.81 -5.26
CA GLY A 290 28.99 15.32 -5.15
C GLY A 290 30.04 14.34 -5.65
N SER A 291 31.32 14.72 -5.51
CA SER A 291 32.44 13.88 -5.94
C SER A 291 32.62 12.68 -5.01
N LYS A 292 33.38 11.67 -5.48
CA LYS A 292 33.69 10.47 -4.69
C LYS A 292 34.38 10.79 -3.36
N ASP A 293 35.16 11.89 -3.35
CA ASP A 293 35.95 12.33 -2.20
C ASP A 293 35.16 13.24 -1.23
N PHE A 294 34.13 13.94 -1.72
CA PHE A 294 33.27 14.82 -0.92
C PHE A 294 31.77 14.54 -1.15
N PRO A 295 31.29 13.37 -0.74
CA PRO A 295 29.90 13.02 -0.92
C PRO A 295 28.99 13.77 0.04
N THR A 296 27.89 14.30 -0.48
CA THR A 296 26.81 14.92 0.30
C THR A 296 25.59 14.02 0.33
N ASP A 297 25.11 13.69 1.53
CA ASP A 297 23.92 12.87 1.70
C ASP A 297 22.64 13.73 1.66
N VAL A 298 21.79 13.47 0.67
CA VAL A 298 20.56 14.21 0.44
C VAL A 298 19.35 13.36 0.81
N ARG A 299 18.47 13.89 1.67
CA ARG A 299 17.21 13.26 2.07
C ARG A 299 16.05 13.86 1.29
N ILE A 300 15.26 13.01 0.65
CA ILE A 300 14.04 13.39 -0.06
C ILE A 300 12.84 13.12 0.83
N ARG A 301 12.08 14.16 1.17
CA ARG A 301 10.88 14.03 2.02
C ARG A 301 9.76 14.97 1.60
N LYS A 302 8.51 14.58 1.87
CA LYS A 302 7.36 15.47 1.73
C LYS A 302 7.32 16.41 2.94
N ALA A 303 7.13 17.71 2.72
CA ALA A 303 6.78 18.63 3.80
C ALA A 303 5.30 18.48 4.10
N LYS A 304 4.94 18.39 5.38
CA LYS A 304 3.55 18.19 5.83
C LYS A 304 3.02 19.36 6.63
N SER A 305 3.91 20.12 7.26
CA SER A 305 3.55 21.25 8.11
C SER A 305 4.60 22.36 7.97
N PRO A 306 4.26 23.63 8.26
CA PRO A 306 5.23 24.72 8.24
C PRO A 306 6.45 24.47 9.16
N ALA A 307 6.25 23.72 10.25
CA ALA A 307 7.33 23.30 11.16
C ALA A 307 8.43 22.49 10.46
N ASP A 308 8.14 21.82 9.35
CA ASP A 308 9.12 21.07 8.56
C ASP A 308 10.14 21.97 7.84
N LEU A 309 9.89 23.28 7.79
CA LEU A 309 10.61 24.27 7.01
C LEU A 309 11.38 25.27 7.89
N VAL A 310 11.12 25.27 9.20
CA VAL A 310 11.70 26.22 10.15
C VAL A 310 13.23 26.05 10.23
N GLY A 311 13.94 27.16 9.99
CA GLY A 311 15.40 27.23 10.08
C GLY A 311 16.12 26.43 9.01
N LEU A 312 15.49 26.20 7.85
CA LEU A 312 16.17 25.68 6.66
C LEU A 312 16.92 26.82 5.96
N THR A 313 18.14 26.53 5.53
CA THR A 313 18.86 27.35 4.56
C THR A 313 18.56 26.83 3.15
N SER A 314 18.93 27.59 2.11
CA SER A 314 18.57 27.23 0.74
C SER A 314 19.72 27.48 -0.23
N ASP A 315 20.05 26.44 -1.00
CA ASP A 315 21.08 26.42 -2.04
C ASP A 315 20.61 25.60 -3.27
N GLY A 316 19.30 25.39 -3.37
CA GLY A 316 18.69 24.52 -4.37
C GLY A 316 18.36 25.21 -5.68
N SER A 317 18.61 26.52 -5.78
CA SER A 317 18.44 27.30 -7.01
C SER A 317 19.44 28.46 -7.02
N PRO A 318 20.20 28.67 -8.12
CA PRO A 318 21.11 29.80 -8.24
C PRO A 318 20.37 31.15 -8.33
N PHE A 319 19.07 31.14 -8.65
CA PHE A 319 18.28 32.34 -8.87
C PHE A 319 17.29 32.61 -7.72
N PHE A 320 16.64 31.56 -7.22
CA PHE A 320 15.55 31.66 -6.24
C PHE A 320 15.93 31.21 -4.83
N GLY A 321 17.20 30.89 -4.56
CA GLY A 321 17.70 30.40 -3.26
C GLY A 321 16.98 30.99 -2.04
N PRO A 322 17.04 32.33 -1.81
CA PRO A 322 16.40 32.96 -0.66
C PRO A 322 14.89 32.70 -0.53
N PHE A 323 14.19 32.53 -1.65
CA PHE A 323 12.73 32.38 -1.69
C PHE A 323 12.25 30.93 -1.52
N LEU A 324 13.11 29.92 -1.69
CA LEU A 324 12.65 28.52 -1.74
C LEU A 324 11.94 28.08 -0.45
N ALA A 325 12.45 28.47 0.73
CA ALA A 325 11.83 28.14 2.00
C ALA A 325 10.44 28.80 2.15
N LEU A 326 10.34 30.08 1.78
CA LEU A 326 9.07 30.83 1.79
C LEU A 326 8.05 30.24 0.82
N LEU A 327 8.47 29.89 -0.40
CA LEU A 327 7.60 29.24 -1.39
C LEU A 327 7.08 27.89 -0.87
N ALA A 328 7.96 27.10 -0.25
CA ALA A 328 7.56 25.85 0.38
C ALA A 328 6.55 26.07 1.52
N GLU A 329 6.75 27.10 2.35
CA GLU A 329 5.89 27.42 3.48
C GLU A 329 4.48 27.80 3.03
N ARG A 330 4.39 28.71 2.05
CA ARG A 330 3.12 29.11 1.44
C ARG A 330 2.38 27.92 0.83
N SER A 331 3.08 27.09 0.04
CA SER A 331 2.46 25.90 -0.54
C SER A 331 1.97 24.90 0.52
N VAL A 332 2.73 24.69 1.61
CA VAL A 332 2.27 23.81 2.70
C VAL A 332 1.04 24.39 3.41
N ALA A 333 1.00 25.70 3.67
CA ALA A 333 -0.16 26.37 4.26
C ALA A 333 -1.41 26.25 3.37
N GLU A 334 -1.22 26.26 2.05
CA GLU A 334 -2.27 26.05 1.04
C GLU A 334 -2.63 24.58 0.81
N HIS A 335 -2.04 23.64 1.55
CA HIS A 335 -2.20 22.19 1.39
C HIS A 335 -1.73 21.65 0.02
N ASP A 336 -0.90 22.40 -0.68
CA ASP A 336 -0.30 21.99 -1.94
C ASP A 336 0.85 20.97 -1.71
N PRO A 337 1.04 20.01 -2.62
CA PRO A 337 2.15 19.05 -2.50
C PRO A 337 3.52 19.72 -2.56
N VAL A 338 4.29 19.57 -1.47
CA VAL A 338 5.68 20.03 -1.36
C VAL A 338 6.62 18.87 -1.08
N VAL A 339 7.67 18.72 -1.88
CA VAL A 339 8.74 17.74 -1.70
C VAL A 339 10.08 18.44 -1.64
N LEU A 340 10.80 18.19 -0.55
CA LEU A 340 12.10 18.77 -0.23
C LEU A 340 13.21 17.78 -0.53
N ALA A 341 14.34 18.29 -1.02
CA ALA A 341 15.62 17.62 -1.02
C ALA A 341 16.58 18.36 -0.08
N LEU A 342 17.01 17.69 0.99
CA LEU A 342 17.76 18.29 2.08
C LEU A 342 19.14 17.65 2.22
N ALA A 343 20.19 18.45 2.10
CA ALA A 343 21.52 18.13 2.60
C ALA A 343 21.62 18.72 4.02
N ASP A 344 21.49 17.87 5.04
CA ASP A 344 21.29 18.29 6.44
C ASP A 344 20.14 19.30 6.62
N ARG A 345 20.46 20.58 6.86
CA ARG A 345 19.49 21.68 6.99
C ARG A 345 19.41 22.58 5.75
N THR A 346 20.17 22.27 4.71
CA THR A 346 20.22 23.02 3.46
C THR A 346 19.28 22.41 2.44
N LEU A 347 18.35 23.21 1.94
CA LEU A 347 17.47 22.86 0.84
C LEU A 347 18.24 22.93 -0.47
N VAL A 348 18.63 21.76 -0.99
CA VAL A 348 19.37 21.59 -2.27
C VAL A 348 18.43 21.28 -3.44
N GLY A 349 17.14 21.14 -3.17
CA GLY A 349 16.12 21.05 -4.19
C GLY A 349 14.71 21.09 -3.61
N LEU A 350 13.76 21.52 -4.43
CA LEU A 350 12.38 21.75 -4.06
C LEU A 350 11.46 21.44 -5.25
N ALA A 351 10.38 20.70 -5.00
CA ALA A 351 9.30 20.53 -5.95
C ALA A 351 7.96 20.90 -5.31
N LEU A 352 7.23 21.81 -5.96
CA LEU A 352 5.95 22.37 -5.51
C LEU A 352 4.89 22.17 -6.57
N PHE A 353 3.67 21.81 -6.21
CA PHE A 353 2.56 21.74 -7.17
C PHE A 353 1.37 22.54 -6.70
N ASP A 354 1.12 23.67 -7.37
CA ASP A 354 -0.06 24.49 -7.14
C ASP A 354 -1.29 23.81 -7.76
N GLN A 355 -2.23 23.41 -6.90
CA GLN A 355 -3.44 22.71 -7.32
C GLN A 355 -4.49 23.62 -7.98
N GLU A 356 -4.63 24.89 -7.56
CA GLU A 356 -5.57 25.85 -8.18
C GLU A 356 -5.20 26.05 -9.65
N SER A 357 -3.91 26.17 -9.90
CA SER A 357 -3.40 26.57 -11.19
C SER A 357 -2.88 25.37 -12.01
N ALA A 358 -2.83 24.17 -11.41
CA ALA A 358 -2.28 22.95 -11.98
C ALA A 358 -0.84 23.12 -12.53
N MET A 359 -0.02 23.91 -11.83
CA MET A 359 1.34 24.27 -12.23
C MET A 359 2.36 23.79 -11.20
N GLY A 360 3.39 23.12 -11.68
CA GLY A 360 4.53 22.74 -10.87
C GLY A 360 5.65 23.79 -10.88
N SER A 361 6.50 23.76 -9.85
CA SER A 361 7.81 24.42 -9.85
C SER A 361 8.86 23.45 -9.35
N LEU A 362 9.94 23.30 -10.11
CA LEU A 362 11.07 22.43 -9.82
C LEU A 362 12.36 23.24 -9.71
N PHE A 363 12.98 23.18 -8.53
CA PHE A 363 14.28 23.77 -8.24
C PHE A 363 15.22 22.66 -7.80
N ALA A 364 16.40 22.57 -8.41
CA ALA A 364 17.44 21.64 -8.00
C ALA A 364 18.79 22.10 -8.53
N SER A 365 19.82 22.04 -7.71
CA SER A 365 21.21 22.30 -8.11
C SER A 365 21.91 21.06 -8.70
N ASP A 366 21.31 19.87 -8.58
CA ASP A 366 21.87 18.61 -9.04
C ASP A 366 20.85 17.77 -9.85
N ASP A 367 21.31 17.17 -10.95
CA ASP A 367 20.48 16.38 -11.87
C ASP A 367 19.86 15.13 -11.23
N ALA A 368 20.56 14.47 -10.32
CA ALA A 368 20.03 13.30 -9.61
C ALA A 368 18.90 13.72 -8.65
N VAL A 369 19.05 14.87 -8.00
CA VAL A 369 18.01 15.46 -7.15
C VAL A 369 16.78 15.82 -7.99
N ALA A 370 16.96 16.54 -9.09
CA ALA A 370 15.88 16.91 -10.01
C ALA A 370 15.10 15.67 -10.49
N ARG A 371 15.80 14.61 -10.87
CA ARG A 371 15.21 13.34 -11.35
C ARG A 371 14.29 12.69 -10.32
N VAL A 372 14.69 12.69 -9.05
CA VAL A 372 13.89 12.08 -7.98
C VAL A 372 12.71 12.96 -7.62
N LEU A 373 12.90 14.27 -7.51
CA LEU A 373 11.80 15.22 -7.24
C LEU A 373 10.69 15.11 -8.29
N MET A 374 11.05 14.99 -9.56
CA MET A 374 10.11 14.80 -10.68
C MET A 374 9.31 13.49 -10.64
N LYS A 375 9.79 12.48 -9.91
CA LYS A 375 9.04 11.24 -9.64
C LYS A 375 8.10 11.37 -8.44
N ARG A 376 8.43 12.27 -7.51
CA ARG A 376 7.70 12.46 -6.23
C ARG A 376 6.50 13.38 -6.38
N VAL A 377 6.58 14.36 -7.28
CA VAL A 377 5.48 15.27 -7.60
C VAL A 377 5.10 15.08 -9.06
N LYS A 378 3.85 14.65 -9.31
CA LYS A 378 3.35 14.43 -10.66
C LYS A 378 2.96 15.76 -11.30
N MET A 379 3.94 16.41 -11.93
CA MET A 379 3.71 17.65 -12.66
C MET A 379 3.48 17.38 -14.14
N LYS A 380 2.40 17.93 -14.68
CA LYS A 380 2.11 17.92 -16.13
C LYS A 380 2.70 19.16 -16.80
N ASN A 381 2.45 20.32 -16.19
CA ASN A 381 2.94 21.64 -16.56
C ASN A 381 3.80 22.14 -15.40
N PHE A 382 5.02 22.61 -15.65
CA PHE A 382 5.89 23.08 -14.58
C PHE A 382 6.99 24.02 -15.06
N PHE A 383 7.43 24.90 -14.16
CA PHE A 383 8.64 25.68 -14.31
C PHE A 383 9.84 24.91 -13.77
N ALA A 384 10.98 25.05 -14.43
CA ALA A 384 12.25 24.53 -13.95
C ALA A 384 13.37 25.51 -14.28
N ASP A 385 14.39 25.60 -13.42
CA ASP A 385 15.59 26.37 -13.71
C ASP A 385 16.23 25.86 -15.02
N ALA A 386 16.71 26.78 -15.88
CA ALA A 386 17.29 26.42 -17.18
C ALA A 386 18.59 25.60 -17.07
N THR A 387 19.14 25.48 -15.85
CA THR A 387 20.29 24.62 -15.55
C THR A 387 19.96 23.13 -15.64
N ILE A 388 18.68 22.75 -15.52
CA ILE A 388 18.26 21.35 -15.53
C ILE A 388 18.17 20.84 -16.98
N PRO A 389 18.86 19.75 -17.35
CA PRO A 389 18.85 19.22 -18.71
C PRO A 389 17.44 18.81 -19.18
N SER A 390 17.01 19.31 -20.34
CA SER A 390 15.66 19.04 -20.88
C SER A 390 15.34 17.55 -21.09
N GLY A 391 16.34 16.75 -21.48
CA GLY A 391 16.20 15.30 -21.64
C GLY A 391 15.83 14.57 -20.35
N LEU A 392 16.20 15.12 -19.18
CA LEU A 392 15.85 14.58 -17.87
C LEU A 392 14.36 14.70 -17.57
N LEU A 393 13.77 15.81 -18.02
CA LEU A 393 12.42 16.24 -17.65
C LEU A 393 11.33 15.45 -18.39
N ARG A 394 11.68 14.85 -19.54
CA ARG A 394 10.74 14.14 -20.43
C ARG A 394 9.50 15.00 -20.73
N ALA A 395 9.73 16.27 -21.06
CA ALA A 395 8.71 17.28 -21.32
C ALA A 395 9.20 18.22 -22.43
N LYS A 396 8.26 18.85 -23.15
CA LYS A 396 8.60 19.86 -24.17
C LYS A 396 8.62 21.25 -23.56
N GLU A 397 9.58 22.07 -23.98
CA GLU A 397 9.62 23.50 -23.68
C GLU A 397 8.46 24.22 -24.37
N ILE A 398 7.74 25.05 -23.62
CA ILE A 398 6.58 25.82 -24.09
C ILE A 398 6.93 27.31 -24.16
N ASP A 399 7.63 27.80 -23.14
CA ASP A 399 8.06 29.20 -23.06
C ASP A 399 9.29 29.35 -22.18
N ARG A 400 10.02 30.46 -22.37
CA ARG A 400 11.25 30.77 -21.65
C ARG A 400 11.15 32.14 -21.04
N PHE A 401 11.52 32.23 -19.77
CA PHE A 401 11.42 33.41 -18.95
C PHE A 401 12.82 33.90 -18.62
N ALA A 402 13.08 35.17 -18.93
CA ALA A 402 14.29 35.84 -18.48
C ALA A 402 14.10 36.22 -17.01
N ILE A 403 15.05 35.81 -16.17
CA ILE A 403 15.17 36.28 -14.80
C ILE A 403 16.05 37.52 -14.87
N LEU A 404 15.48 38.67 -14.51
CA LEU A 404 16.16 39.95 -14.51
C LEU A 404 16.49 40.37 -13.08
N GLN A 405 17.57 41.13 -12.93
CA GLN A 405 18.07 41.62 -11.66
C GLN A 405 18.29 43.13 -11.69
N LEU A 406 17.99 43.79 -10.58
CA LEU A 406 18.40 45.15 -10.26
C LEU A 406 19.12 45.12 -8.91
N ARG A 407 20.32 45.69 -8.84
CA ARG A 407 21.07 45.85 -7.59
C ARG A 407 20.90 47.26 -7.04
N ASN A 408 20.87 47.38 -5.72
CA ASN A 408 20.74 48.62 -4.97
C ASN A 408 19.63 49.52 -5.55
N PRO A 409 18.36 49.06 -5.53
CA PRO A 409 17.23 49.85 -6.00
C PRO A 409 17.25 51.24 -5.36
N GLN A 410 17.09 52.26 -6.20
CA GLN A 410 16.99 53.65 -5.76
C GLN A 410 15.54 54.08 -5.68
N PRO A 411 15.19 55.04 -4.80
CA PRO A 411 13.88 55.69 -4.83
C PRO A 411 13.58 56.26 -6.21
N ARG A 412 12.35 56.06 -6.66
CA ARG A 412 11.83 56.55 -7.95
C ARG A 412 10.55 57.35 -7.74
N GLU A 413 10.42 58.42 -8.50
CA GLU A 413 9.17 59.17 -8.53
C GLU A 413 8.07 58.35 -9.20
N TYR A 414 6.88 58.42 -8.62
CA TYR A 414 5.65 57.87 -9.17
C TYR A 414 4.48 58.78 -8.80
N ASP A 415 3.43 58.72 -9.59
CA ASP A 415 2.19 59.45 -9.32
C ASP A 415 1.41 58.78 -8.19
N SER A 416 1.45 59.39 -7.01
CA SER A 416 0.75 58.90 -5.81
C SER A 416 -0.76 59.14 -5.84
N THR A 417 -1.27 59.97 -6.76
CA THR A 417 -2.72 60.11 -6.99
C THR A 417 -3.28 58.93 -7.80
N LEU A 418 -2.41 58.32 -8.62
CA LEU A 418 -2.73 57.16 -9.46
C LEU A 418 -2.40 55.83 -8.78
N VAL A 419 -1.25 55.71 -8.11
CA VAL A 419 -0.76 54.46 -7.52
C VAL A 419 -0.65 54.58 -6.01
N ARG A 420 -1.24 53.62 -5.29
CA ARG A 420 -1.19 53.55 -3.83
C ARG A 420 -0.96 52.12 -3.33
N PRO A 421 -0.54 51.93 -2.07
CA PRO A 421 -0.56 50.61 -1.44
C PRO A 421 -1.94 49.95 -1.54
N MET A 422 -1.93 48.65 -1.76
CA MET A 422 -3.11 47.79 -1.80
C MET A 422 -3.68 47.62 -0.39
N THR A 423 -5.01 47.60 -0.29
CA THR A 423 -5.77 47.31 0.92
C THR A 423 -6.59 46.03 0.74
N ALA A 424 -7.14 45.49 1.83
CA ALA A 424 -7.99 44.29 1.76
C ALA A 424 -9.23 44.50 0.86
N ASP A 425 -9.77 45.72 0.81
CA ASP A 425 -10.94 46.07 -0.02
C ASP A 425 -10.65 45.98 -1.53
N ASP A 426 -9.38 46.09 -1.93
CA ASP A 426 -8.97 46.01 -3.33
C ASP A 426 -8.92 44.57 -3.85
N LEU A 427 -8.87 43.55 -2.96
CA LEU A 427 -8.61 42.15 -3.33
C LEU A 427 -9.63 41.61 -4.35
N GLY A 428 -10.91 41.95 -4.20
CA GLY A 428 -11.94 41.51 -5.15
C GLY A 428 -11.71 42.04 -6.57
N ALA A 429 -11.32 43.31 -6.70
CA ALA A 429 -11.02 43.92 -7.98
C ALA A 429 -9.72 43.35 -8.58
N VAL A 430 -8.70 43.16 -7.76
CA VAL A 430 -7.42 42.56 -8.17
C VAL A 430 -7.61 41.14 -8.69
N VAL A 431 -8.37 40.30 -7.99
CA VAL A 431 -8.70 38.93 -8.43
C VAL A 431 -9.44 38.97 -9.78
N THR A 432 -10.37 39.91 -9.95
CA THR A 432 -11.12 40.07 -11.21
C THR A 432 -10.18 40.43 -12.37
N ILE A 433 -9.29 41.41 -12.19
CA ILE A 433 -8.29 41.79 -13.21
C ILE A 433 -7.37 40.61 -13.55
N ALA A 434 -6.90 39.90 -12.52
CA ALA A 434 -6.05 38.73 -12.68
C ALA A 434 -6.76 37.64 -13.48
N GLN A 435 -7.97 37.23 -13.08
CA GLN A 435 -8.73 36.18 -13.77
C GLN A 435 -9.02 36.52 -15.24
N ASN A 436 -9.39 37.78 -15.52
CA ASN A 436 -9.66 38.24 -16.88
C ASN A 436 -8.40 38.25 -17.76
N THR A 437 -7.27 38.69 -17.19
CA THR A 437 -5.99 38.73 -17.91
C THR A 437 -5.40 37.33 -18.10
N TYR A 438 -5.53 36.50 -17.07
CA TYR A 438 -4.85 35.21 -16.94
C TYR A 438 -5.65 34.04 -17.51
N ARG A 439 -6.95 34.25 -17.75
CA ARG A 439 -7.91 33.22 -18.18
C ARG A 439 -7.84 31.95 -17.31
N ALA A 440 -7.59 32.14 -16.02
CA ALA A 440 -7.44 31.08 -15.03
C ALA A 440 -7.84 31.59 -13.64
N SER A 441 -8.13 30.68 -12.69
CA SER A 441 -8.31 31.08 -11.30
C SER A 441 -7.02 31.66 -10.74
N ALA A 442 -7.15 32.76 -10.01
CA ALA A 442 -6.04 33.45 -9.35
C ALA A 442 -6.39 33.84 -7.91
N ARG A 443 -7.55 33.39 -7.40
CA ARG A 443 -8.08 33.85 -6.12
C ARG A 443 -7.19 33.43 -4.97
N ARG A 444 -6.76 32.16 -4.94
CA ARG A 444 -5.94 31.63 -3.84
C ARG A 444 -4.57 32.31 -3.83
N PHE A 445 -3.91 32.36 -4.99
CA PHE A 445 -2.60 33.01 -5.13
C PHE A 445 -2.59 34.49 -4.73
N ILE A 446 -3.58 35.29 -5.16
CA ILE A 446 -3.66 36.71 -4.81
C ILE A 446 -3.91 36.90 -3.31
N ALA A 447 -4.85 36.14 -2.76
CA ALA A 447 -5.16 36.20 -1.33
C ALA A 447 -3.96 35.80 -0.47
N SER A 448 -3.25 34.72 -0.84
CA SER A 448 -2.09 34.24 -0.09
C SER A 448 -0.87 35.15 -0.22
N SER A 449 -0.69 35.81 -1.37
CA SER A 449 0.34 36.85 -1.53
C SER A 449 0.10 38.01 -0.56
N PHE A 450 -1.12 38.55 -0.53
CA PHE A 450 -1.49 39.66 0.35
C PHE A 450 -1.42 39.28 1.84
N GLN A 451 -2.03 38.16 2.23
CA GLN A 451 -2.01 37.67 3.62
C GLN A 451 -0.62 37.22 4.08
N GLY A 452 0.21 36.74 3.16
CA GLY A 452 1.59 36.33 3.39
C GLY A 452 2.59 37.48 3.48
N GLY A 453 2.10 38.72 3.54
CA GLY A 453 2.92 39.91 3.77
C GLY A 453 3.60 40.50 2.52
N ASP A 454 3.18 40.11 1.31
CA ASP A 454 3.70 40.77 0.11
C ASP A 454 3.22 42.22 0.01
N PHE A 455 4.12 43.10 -0.42
CA PHE A 455 3.79 44.51 -0.65
C PHE A 455 2.99 44.64 -1.94
N GLY A 456 1.67 44.75 -1.81
CA GLY A 456 0.75 45.02 -2.91
C GLY A 456 0.63 46.51 -3.21
N TYR A 457 0.62 46.86 -4.49
CA TYR A 457 0.26 48.20 -4.99
C TYR A 457 -0.85 48.09 -6.02
N VAL A 458 -1.74 49.07 -6.02
CA VAL A 458 -2.82 49.19 -7.01
C VAL A 458 -2.76 50.53 -7.71
N ALA A 459 -3.12 50.54 -8.99
CA ALA A 459 -3.41 51.76 -9.74
C ALA A 459 -4.92 52.00 -9.76
N VAL A 460 -5.35 53.23 -9.48
CA VAL A 460 -6.75 53.63 -9.43
C VAL A 460 -7.01 54.71 -10.47
N ALA A 461 -7.92 54.44 -11.40
CA ALA A 461 -8.41 55.41 -12.38
C ALA A 461 -9.94 55.40 -12.38
N ASN A 462 -10.57 56.57 -12.45
CA ASN A 462 -12.04 56.73 -12.41
C ASN A 462 -12.68 55.98 -11.23
N SER A 463 -12.06 56.09 -10.03
CA SER A 463 -12.49 55.40 -8.80
C SER A 463 -12.55 53.86 -8.90
N ARG A 464 -11.80 53.27 -9.83
CA ARG A 464 -11.69 51.81 -10.01
C ARG A 464 -10.24 51.38 -9.98
N VAL A 465 -9.97 50.22 -9.39
CA VAL A 465 -8.67 49.56 -9.53
C VAL A 465 -8.53 49.13 -11.00
N VAL A 466 -7.45 49.54 -11.65
CA VAL A 466 -7.17 49.28 -13.07
C VAL A 466 -5.83 48.58 -13.30
N GLY A 467 -5.07 48.36 -12.24
CA GLY A 467 -3.84 47.59 -12.30
C GLY A 467 -3.30 47.31 -10.92
N PHE A 468 -2.39 46.34 -10.80
CA PHE A 468 -1.79 45.97 -9.55
C PHE A 468 -0.40 45.34 -9.74
N GLY A 469 0.33 45.21 -8.64
CA GLY A 469 1.64 44.57 -8.59
C GLY A 469 2.00 44.16 -7.17
N PHE A 470 2.69 43.02 -7.01
CA PHE A 470 3.19 42.56 -5.72
C PHE A 470 4.73 42.58 -5.66
N ALA A 471 5.25 42.60 -4.44
CA ALA A 471 6.65 42.40 -4.13
C ALA A 471 6.81 41.56 -2.86
N THR A 472 7.58 40.47 -2.94
CA THR A 472 7.98 39.67 -1.78
C THR A 472 9.38 40.07 -1.34
N VAL A 473 9.63 40.21 -0.04
CA VAL A 473 10.97 40.49 0.51
C VAL A 473 11.41 39.33 1.40
N VAL A 474 12.65 38.85 1.21
CA VAL A 474 13.32 37.86 2.06
C VAL A 474 14.75 38.33 2.35
N GLY A 475 15.01 38.73 3.59
CA GLY A 475 16.29 39.36 3.95
C GLY A 475 16.52 40.63 3.15
N THR A 476 17.69 40.76 2.52
CA THR A 476 18.04 41.92 1.66
C THR A 476 17.67 41.72 0.19
N VAL A 477 16.88 40.68 -0.14
CA VAL A 477 16.51 40.32 -1.51
C VAL A 477 15.00 40.42 -1.69
N ALA A 478 14.56 41.02 -2.78
CA ALA A 478 13.14 41.10 -3.14
C ALA A 478 12.84 40.46 -4.49
N ARG A 479 11.61 39.96 -4.63
CA ARG A 479 11.06 39.46 -5.89
C ARG A 479 9.84 40.28 -6.26
N LEU A 480 9.88 40.95 -7.41
CA LEU A 480 8.69 41.57 -7.99
C LEU A 480 7.93 40.52 -8.80
N HIS A 481 6.63 40.42 -8.56
CA HIS A 481 5.76 39.52 -9.32
C HIS A 481 4.40 40.20 -9.58
N THR A 482 3.68 39.70 -10.58
CA THR A 482 2.26 39.99 -10.78
C THR A 482 1.92 41.48 -11.07
N LEU A 483 2.74 42.18 -11.86
CA LEU A 483 2.44 43.45 -12.54
C LEU A 483 1.41 43.32 -13.68
N THR A 484 0.14 43.51 -13.36
CA THR A 484 -0.94 43.45 -14.34
C THR A 484 -1.70 44.77 -14.43
N VAL A 485 -1.97 45.21 -15.66
CA VAL A 485 -2.84 46.36 -15.96
C VAL A 485 -4.02 45.85 -16.77
N ASP A 486 -5.22 46.27 -16.40
CA ASP A 486 -6.46 45.96 -17.10
C ASP A 486 -6.38 46.43 -18.56
N ALA A 487 -6.90 45.62 -19.49
CA ALA A 487 -6.69 45.77 -20.93
C ALA A 487 -7.02 47.18 -21.47
N PRO A 488 -8.14 47.83 -21.06
CA PRO A 488 -8.48 49.17 -21.53
C PRO A 488 -7.51 50.28 -21.05
N TYR A 489 -6.74 50.03 -20.00
CA TYR A 489 -5.85 51.01 -19.37
C TYR A 489 -4.36 50.77 -19.71
N ARG A 490 -4.06 49.84 -20.63
CA ARG A 490 -2.68 49.55 -21.05
C ARG A 490 -2.10 50.66 -21.92
N ALA A 491 -0.78 50.66 -22.05
CA ALA A 491 0.01 51.62 -22.84
C ALA A 491 -0.08 53.10 -22.37
N GLN A 492 -0.65 53.37 -21.19
CA GLN A 492 -0.76 54.71 -20.59
C GLN A 492 0.31 54.99 -19.51
N GLY A 493 1.35 54.16 -19.43
CA GLY A 493 2.41 54.31 -18.42
C GLY A 493 2.09 53.77 -17.02
N ILE A 494 0.86 53.31 -16.76
CA ILE A 494 0.42 52.79 -15.45
C ILE A 494 1.34 51.67 -14.92
N GLY A 495 1.75 50.72 -15.78
CA GLY A 495 2.66 49.65 -15.37
C GLY A 495 4.03 50.16 -14.89
N THR A 496 4.52 51.26 -15.48
CA THR A 496 5.74 51.94 -15.03
C THR A 496 5.52 52.60 -13.67
N GLN A 497 4.35 53.21 -13.44
CA GLN A 497 4.03 53.84 -12.16
C GLN A 497 3.97 52.80 -11.02
N ILE A 498 3.33 51.65 -11.25
CA ILE A 498 3.31 50.53 -10.29
C ILE A 498 4.71 49.95 -10.06
N MET A 499 5.54 49.84 -11.11
CA MET A 499 6.94 49.42 -10.99
C MET A 499 7.74 50.38 -10.10
N ASN A 500 7.65 51.69 -10.38
CA ASN A 500 8.36 52.72 -9.62
C ASN A 500 7.93 52.74 -8.15
N ALA A 501 6.63 52.68 -7.87
CA ALA A 501 6.12 52.63 -6.50
C ALA A 501 6.69 51.45 -5.69
N ARG A 502 6.69 50.24 -6.28
CA ARG A 502 7.30 49.06 -5.65
C ARG A 502 8.80 49.22 -5.46
N LEU A 503 9.54 49.72 -6.45
CA LEU A 503 10.98 49.94 -6.31
C LEU A 503 11.32 50.97 -5.23
N SER A 504 10.54 52.04 -5.11
CA SER A 504 10.70 53.03 -4.04
C SER A 504 10.47 52.44 -2.66
N ALA A 505 9.44 51.60 -2.52
CA ALA A 505 9.18 50.87 -1.28
C ALA A 505 10.33 49.92 -0.92
N LEU A 506 10.82 49.15 -1.90
CA LEU A 506 11.94 48.22 -1.68
C LEU A 506 13.25 48.96 -1.34
N ALA A 507 13.51 50.12 -1.95
CA ALA A 507 14.64 50.97 -1.61
C ALA A 507 14.55 51.48 -0.15
N ALA A 508 13.37 51.92 0.28
CA ALA A 508 13.13 52.36 1.65
C ALA A 508 13.30 51.23 2.68
N LEU A 509 13.07 49.97 2.28
CA LEU A 509 13.30 48.77 3.11
C LEU A 509 14.76 48.31 3.13
N GLY A 510 15.68 49.00 2.44
CA GLY A 510 17.09 48.63 2.39
C GLY A 510 17.36 47.34 1.60
N VAL A 511 16.49 46.99 0.64
CA VAL A 511 16.72 45.85 -0.26
C VAL A 511 17.95 46.14 -1.13
N GLU A 512 18.87 45.18 -1.20
CA GLU A 512 20.11 45.28 -1.98
C GLU A 512 19.94 44.68 -3.38
N ARG A 513 18.98 43.78 -3.56
CA ARG A 513 18.81 43.04 -4.82
C ARG A 513 17.35 42.74 -5.10
N VAL A 514 16.87 43.13 -6.26
CA VAL A 514 15.51 42.84 -6.74
C VAL A 514 15.61 41.91 -7.94
N ILE A 515 14.80 40.85 -7.96
CA ILE A 515 14.64 39.95 -9.10
C ILE A 515 13.20 39.93 -9.61
N LEU A 516 13.03 39.58 -10.87
CA LEU A 516 11.72 39.30 -11.47
C LEU A 516 11.86 38.39 -12.69
N GLU A 517 10.80 37.66 -13.00
CA GLU A 517 10.73 36.78 -14.18
C GLU A 517 9.79 37.36 -15.23
N ILE A 518 10.23 37.44 -16.48
CA ILE A 518 9.40 37.88 -17.61
C ILE A 518 9.54 36.91 -18.78
N SER A 519 8.41 36.45 -19.33
CA SER A 519 8.41 35.69 -20.58
C SER A 519 9.11 36.46 -21.68
N ARG A 520 10.02 35.81 -22.42
CA ARG A 520 10.72 36.43 -23.56
C ARG A 520 9.78 36.93 -24.66
N LYS A 521 8.55 36.41 -24.70
CA LYS A 521 7.49 36.85 -25.63
C LYS A 521 6.80 38.14 -25.18
N ASN A 522 6.97 38.57 -23.93
CA ASN A 522 6.34 39.76 -23.35
C ASN A 522 7.22 41.01 -23.48
N VAL A 523 7.28 41.55 -24.70
CA VAL A 523 8.08 42.74 -25.04
C VAL A 523 7.69 43.97 -24.20
N ALA A 524 6.40 44.14 -23.88
CA ALA A 524 5.92 45.28 -23.12
C ALA A 524 6.45 45.30 -21.68
N SER A 525 6.36 44.18 -20.96
CA SER A 525 6.88 44.08 -19.59
C SER A 525 8.40 44.11 -19.57
N MET A 526 9.05 43.51 -20.56
CA MET A 526 10.50 43.60 -20.73
C MET A 526 10.96 45.06 -20.85
N ARG A 527 10.27 45.87 -21.68
CA ARG A 527 10.56 47.30 -21.83
C ARG A 527 10.40 48.08 -20.51
N VAL A 528 9.38 47.78 -19.72
CA VAL A 528 9.17 48.41 -18.40
C VAL A 528 10.34 48.06 -17.47
N ALA A 529 10.71 46.78 -17.38
CA ALA A 529 11.82 46.33 -16.54
C ALA A 529 13.17 46.92 -16.98
N THR A 530 13.51 46.87 -18.27
CA THR A 530 14.77 47.43 -18.79
C THR A 530 14.87 48.93 -18.54
N ARG A 531 13.78 49.69 -18.70
CA ARG A 531 13.76 51.13 -18.37
C ARG A 531 13.94 51.40 -16.88
N ALA A 532 13.49 50.49 -16.03
CA ALA A 532 13.74 50.55 -14.59
C ALA A 532 15.16 50.07 -14.18
N GLY A 533 16.02 49.75 -15.15
CA GLY A 533 17.42 49.39 -14.93
C GLY A 533 17.67 47.90 -14.67
N PHE A 534 16.67 47.04 -14.87
CA PHE A 534 16.86 45.60 -14.74
C PHE A 534 17.70 45.03 -15.88
N VAL A 535 18.63 44.14 -15.54
CA VAL A 535 19.50 43.43 -16.48
C VAL A 535 19.31 41.91 -16.39
N PRO A 536 19.50 41.15 -17.48
CA PRO A 536 19.41 39.69 -17.44
C PRO A 536 20.41 39.05 -16.47
N PHE A 537 19.96 38.07 -15.69
CA PHE A 537 20.76 37.35 -14.69
C PHE A 537 20.62 35.83 -14.79
N GLY A 538 19.54 35.33 -15.38
CA GLY A 538 19.30 33.89 -15.51
C GLY A 538 18.02 33.59 -16.28
N GLU A 539 17.62 32.32 -16.27
CA GLU A 539 16.44 31.86 -16.99
C GLU A 539 15.70 30.75 -16.24
N THR A 540 14.38 30.79 -16.34
CA THR A 540 13.52 29.65 -16.01
C THR A 540 12.74 29.25 -17.26
N VAL A 541 12.46 27.96 -17.39
CA VAL A 541 11.81 27.39 -18.57
C VAL A 541 10.51 26.74 -18.15
N TYR A 542 9.46 27.04 -18.88
CA TYR A 542 8.16 26.41 -18.73
C TYR A 542 8.08 25.17 -19.61
N TYR A 543 7.89 24.01 -18.98
CA TYR A 543 7.77 22.71 -19.63
C TYR A 543 6.35 22.14 -19.52
N SER A 544 5.95 21.37 -20.53
CA SER A 544 4.74 20.54 -20.49
C SER A 544 4.98 19.13 -21.02
N ARG A 545 4.37 18.15 -20.33
CA ARG A 545 4.25 16.77 -20.81
C ARG A 545 3.10 16.57 -21.79
N SER A 546 2.25 17.58 -22.00
CA SER A 546 1.18 17.58 -23.00
C SER A 546 1.09 18.96 -23.66
N PRO A 547 2.04 19.28 -24.55
CA PRO A 547 2.23 20.62 -25.10
C PRO A 547 0.99 21.20 -25.80
N GLU A 548 0.20 20.37 -26.48
CA GLU A 548 -1.01 20.78 -27.21
C GLU A 548 -2.12 21.33 -26.30
N ALA A 549 -2.14 20.91 -25.02
CA ALA A 549 -3.09 21.35 -24.01
C ALA A 549 -2.45 22.24 -22.93
N ALA A 550 -1.24 22.75 -23.18
CA ALA A 550 -0.52 23.56 -22.20
C ALA A 550 -1.07 25.00 -22.20
N PRO A 551 -1.44 25.57 -21.04
CA PRO A 551 -1.85 26.96 -20.96
C PRO A 551 -0.67 27.90 -21.28
N ALA A 552 -0.96 29.07 -21.86
CA ALA A 552 0.07 30.07 -22.15
C ALA A 552 0.62 30.67 -20.83
N ALA A 553 1.90 30.48 -20.54
CA ALA A 553 2.48 30.92 -19.26
C ALA A 553 2.61 32.45 -19.12
N GLN A 554 2.62 33.21 -20.23
CA GLN A 554 2.58 34.68 -20.21
C GLN A 554 1.39 35.23 -19.41
N GLN A 555 0.32 34.44 -19.32
CA GLN A 555 -0.90 34.76 -18.60
C GLN A 555 -0.80 34.55 -17.07
N ARG A 556 0.37 34.37 -16.43
CA ARG A 556 0.42 34.21 -14.94
C ARG A 556 1.49 35.02 -14.21
N GLN A 557 2.51 35.49 -14.93
CA GLN A 557 3.62 36.23 -14.34
C GLN A 557 3.79 37.63 -14.97
N THR A 558 2.68 38.25 -15.38
CA THR A 558 2.71 39.69 -15.65
C THR A 558 2.55 40.42 -14.37
#